data_AF-Q9CEA2-F1
#
_entry.id   AF-Q9CEA2-F1
#
_cell.length_a   1.000
_cell.length_b   1.000
_cell.length_c   1.000
_cell.angle_alpha   90.00
_cell.angle_beta   90.00
_cell.angle_gamma   90.00
#
_symmetry.space_group_name_H-M   'P 1'
#
loop_
_entity.id
_entity.type
_entity.pdbx_description
1 polymer ?
#
loop_
_entity_poly.entity_id
_entity_poly.type
_entity_poly.pdbx_seq_one_letter_code
_entity_poly.pdbx_strand_id
1 'polypeptide(L)'
;MTEVKTDYGDLEKQRKAWERLENNLKKVINLPWEKFGNIDGAKIPQSLDLVHILHRDIYEYPYLSVKSTGENKRIKRPSLHLNNGQNTVSIFYGGVNKKAEKTDDGEDKEVVTLKSSKSIPRFVNVILDYLFGKIALHHGYLYDISTSQFKRLSEMDIAHEYKLGKRSDFTASEVVEIISFIDEQISLKPLKEIKTSIIACHDFQMDLHQKIILKNCSIKDNECYFKVFDCQLSEVIEMSILNANYLGMVIDDADSLHNAQLQPIYQMLVACREITKTRFFVSKSGTRTGKGLRHKVISSIFDTKHVNLDELSNKATAAMAWAGFDGGEMLLVTESGEIGKSLERYLKILATESTYRGRGIGQNYADINLTGVLSIDSNEKVLFSSEMNSRAVNIAFKNRPKGETDSERESIFAPYWEAFTEQRVSETSREATALAGVLLYTLHLFIGDKINLSSILSKWRWITSAVITLILMTCKFILLRSISKVTRQ
;
A
#
# COMPACT_ATOMS: atom_id res chain seq x y z
N MET A 1 17.41 -0.44 -45.64
CA MET A 1 18.04 0.21 -44.49
C MET A 1 17.01 1.15 -43.89
N THR A 2 16.37 0.73 -42.82
CA THR A 2 15.50 1.61 -42.03
C THR A 2 16.40 2.53 -41.23
N GLU A 3 16.35 3.84 -41.50
CA GLU A 3 17.03 4.84 -40.68
C GLU A 3 16.51 4.74 -39.25
N VAL A 4 17.36 4.25 -38.34
CA VAL A 4 17.14 4.39 -36.91
C VAL A 4 17.36 5.87 -36.61
N LYS A 5 16.29 6.66 -36.58
CA LYS A 5 16.32 8.00 -36.00
C LYS A 5 16.51 7.84 -34.49
N THR A 6 17.76 7.84 -34.04
CA THR A 6 18.07 7.92 -32.63
C THR A 6 17.64 9.32 -32.14
N ASP A 7 16.63 9.37 -31.27
CA ASP A 7 16.20 10.62 -30.65
C ASP A 7 17.31 11.09 -29.70
N TYR A 8 18.03 12.15 -30.09
CA TYR A 8 19.11 12.74 -29.28
C TYR A 8 18.62 13.16 -27.89
N GLY A 9 17.33 13.46 -27.71
CA GLY A 9 16.74 13.78 -26.41
C GLY A 9 16.75 12.59 -25.45
N ASP A 10 16.49 11.39 -25.95
CA ASP A 10 16.46 10.17 -25.15
C ASP A 10 17.84 9.74 -24.69
N LEU A 11 18.86 9.87 -25.55
CA LEU A 11 20.25 9.60 -25.18
C LEU A 11 20.74 10.53 -24.07
N GLU A 12 20.40 11.81 -24.13
CA GLU A 12 20.79 12.78 -23.10
C GLU A 12 20.07 12.51 -21.76
N LYS A 13 18.79 12.11 -21.80
CA LYS A 13 18.04 11.69 -20.62
C LYS A 13 18.65 10.43 -19.99
N GLN A 14 19.08 9.46 -20.80
CA GLN A 14 19.78 8.27 -20.32
C GLN A 14 21.16 8.59 -19.73
N ARG A 15 21.93 9.48 -20.37
CA ARG A 15 23.23 9.94 -19.86
C ARG A 15 23.10 10.53 -18.45
N LYS A 16 22.14 11.44 -18.25
CA LYS A 16 21.86 12.04 -16.92
C LYS A 16 21.51 10.98 -15.87
N ALA A 17 20.77 9.94 -16.26
CA ALA A 17 20.43 8.84 -15.35
C ALA A 17 21.68 8.02 -14.94
N TRP A 18 22.59 7.73 -15.88
CA TRP A 18 23.85 7.03 -15.58
C TRP A 18 24.75 7.86 -14.67
N GLU A 19 24.92 9.14 -14.98
CA GLU A 19 25.75 10.06 -14.19
C GLU A 19 25.23 10.21 -12.76
N ARG A 20 23.90 10.32 -12.59
CA ARG A 20 23.28 10.34 -11.26
C ARG A 20 23.61 9.07 -10.48
N LEU A 21 23.41 7.89 -11.08
CA LEU A 21 23.67 6.61 -10.41
C LEU A 21 25.16 6.44 -10.08
N GLU A 22 26.06 6.75 -11.01
CA GLU A 22 27.52 6.71 -10.77
C GLU A 22 27.95 7.61 -9.62
N ASN A 23 27.43 8.85 -9.58
CA ASN A 23 27.77 9.81 -8.54
C ASN A 23 27.22 9.36 -7.18
N ASN A 24 26.01 8.85 -7.14
CA ASN A 24 25.41 8.28 -5.93
C ASN A 24 26.20 7.07 -5.43
N LEU A 25 26.55 6.14 -6.32
CA LEU A 25 27.35 4.96 -5.99
C LEU A 25 28.72 5.33 -5.40
N LYS A 26 29.42 6.28 -6.02
CA LYS A 26 30.72 6.78 -5.51
C LYS A 26 30.60 7.39 -4.12
N LYS A 27 29.53 8.15 -3.85
CA LYS A 27 29.28 8.70 -2.50
C LYS A 27 29.08 7.58 -1.48
N VAL A 28 28.26 6.57 -1.81
CA VAL A 28 27.95 5.43 -0.93
C VAL A 28 29.18 4.57 -0.63
N ILE A 29 30.02 4.29 -1.62
CA ILE A 29 31.26 3.51 -1.41
C ILE A 29 32.18 4.20 -0.39
N ASN A 30 32.20 5.54 -0.37
CA ASN A 30 33.07 6.33 0.51
C ASN A 30 32.42 6.73 1.84
N LEU A 31 31.27 6.16 2.20
CA LEU A 31 30.65 6.40 3.50
C LEU A 31 31.50 5.81 4.64
N PRO A 32 31.39 6.37 5.87
CA PRO A 32 32.08 5.85 7.04
C PRO A 32 31.42 4.56 7.54
N TRP A 33 31.58 3.46 6.80
CA TRP A 33 30.97 2.16 7.07
C TRP A 33 31.40 1.56 8.41
N GLU A 34 32.50 2.04 9.01
CA GLU A 34 32.89 1.72 10.39
C GLU A 34 31.90 2.22 11.45
N LYS A 35 31.04 3.20 11.10
CA LYS A 35 29.97 3.72 11.96
C LYS A 35 28.66 2.96 11.78
N PHE A 36 28.53 2.17 10.72
CA PHE A 36 27.40 1.28 10.53
C PHE A 36 27.55 0.13 11.54
N GLY A 37 26.73 0.11 12.59
CA GLY A 37 26.88 -0.74 13.79
C GLY A 37 26.79 -2.26 13.58
N ASN A 38 26.95 -2.75 12.36
CA ASN A 38 26.95 -4.16 11.99
C ASN A 38 28.39 -4.62 11.66
N ILE A 39 28.80 -5.76 12.21
CA ILE A 39 30.16 -6.32 12.05
C ILE A 39 30.51 -6.62 10.58
N ASP A 40 29.50 -6.90 9.76
CA ASP A 40 29.64 -7.19 8.33
C ASP A 40 29.59 -5.93 7.46
N GLY A 41 29.51 -4.73 8.05
CA GLY A 41 29.41 -3.46 7.33
C GLY A 41 30.53 -3.22 6.30
N ALA A 42 31.75 -3.70 6.57
CA ALA A 42 32.87 -3.59 5.64
C ALA A 42 32.67 -4.35 4.31
N LYS A 43 31.79 -5.36 4.26
CA LYS A 43 31.46 -6.10 3.02
C LYS A 43 30.64 -5.27 2.04
N ILE A 44 29.93 -4.24 2.52
CA ILE A 44 29.04 -3.41 1.71
C ILE A 44 29.85 -2.60 0.68
N PRO A 45 30.81 -1.74 1.06
CA PRO A 45 31.59 -0.99 0.08
C PRO A 45 32.42 -1.92 -0.84
N GLN A 46 32.94 -3.03 -0.31
CA GLN A 46 33.68 -4.03 -1.12
C GLN A 46 32.81 -4.65 -2.23
N SER A 47 31.54 -4.92 -1.92
CA SER A 47 30.60 -5.46 -2.92
C SER A 47 30.16 -4.39 -3.92
N LEU A 48 29.97 -3.14 -3.46
CA LEU A 48 29.58 -2.02 -4.31
C LEU A 48 30.70 -1.58 -5.27
N ASP A 49 31.98 -1.75 -4.90
CA ASP A 49 33.13 -1.42 -5.76
C ASP A 49 33.19 -2.26 -7.04
N LEU A 50 32.57 -3.44 -7.04
CA LEU A 50 32.45 -4.31 -8.22
C LEU A 50 31.32 -3.90 -9.17
N VAL A 51 30.54 -2.86 -8.83
CA VAL A 51 29.44 -2.36 -9.65
C VAL A 51 29.94 -1.34 -10.65
N HIS A 52 29.73 -1.63 -11.94
CA HIS A 52 30.05 -0.74 -13.03
C HIS A 52 28.80 -0.41 -13.85
N ILE A 53 28.47 0.88 -13.95
CA ILE A 53 27.36 1.37 -14.76
C ILE A 53 27.76 1.28 -16.24
N LEU A 54 26.91 0.65 -17.06
CA LEU A 54 27.14 0.53 -18.50
C LEU A 54 26.49 1.70 -19.24
N HIS A 55 27.27 2.32 -20.10
CA HIS A 55 26.83 3.37 -21.01
C HIS A 55 26.34 2.73 -22.31
N ARG A 56 25.60 3.47 -23.14
CA ARG A 56 25.19 3.01 -24.46
C ARG A 56 25.82 3.87 -25.55
N ASP A 57 26.24 3.24 -26.63
CA ASP A 57 26.73 3.95 -27.81
C ASP A 57 25.55 4.43 -28.69
N ILE A 58 25.85 5.10 -29.79
CA ILE A 58 24.84 5.59 -30.75
C ILE A 58 23.98 4.48 -31.39
N TYR A 59 24.39 3.22 -31.25
CA TYR A 59 23.69 2.02 -31.70
C TYR A 59 23.03 1.27 -30.53
N GLU A 60 22.91 1.92 -29.37
CA GLU A 60 22.36 1.40 -28.13
C GLU A 60 23.11 0.22 -27.51
N TYR A 61 24.32 -0.10 -27.98
CA TYR A 61 25.08 -1.22 -27.44
C TYR A 61 25.71 -0.84 -26.08
N PRO A 62 25.54 -1.67 -25.05
CA PRO A 62 26.12 -1.41 -23.74
C PRO A 62 27.64 -1.58 -23.76
N TYR A 63 28.34 -0.60 -23.20
CA TYR A 63 29.78 -0.61 -23.02
C TYR A 63 30.20 -0.08 -21.66
N LEU A 64 31.37 -0.49 -21.20
CA LEU A 64 32.03 0.06 -20.02
C LEU A 64 33.11 1.05 -20.47
N SER A 65 32.98 2.30 -20.04
CA SER A 65 34.02 3.32 -20.24
C SER A 65 35.13 3.15 -19.21
N VAL A 66 36.34 2.77 -19.65
CA VAL A 66 37.48 2.57 -18.76
C VAL A 66 38.30 3.85 -18.73
N LYS A 67 38.03 4.70 -17.73
CA LYS A 67 38.64 6.04 -17.63
C LYS A 67 40.18 6.05 -17.64
N SER A 68 40.83 5.00 -17.16
CA SER A 68 42.29 4.94 -17.09
C SER A 68 42.97 4.78 -18.44
N THR A 69 42.32 4.11 -19.41
CA THR A 69 42.88 3.88 -20.75
C THR A 69 42.14 4.65 -21.83
N GLY A 70 40.99 5.25 -21.51
CA GLY A 70 40.10 5.86 -22.49
C GLY A 70 39.38 4.85 -23.39
N GLU A 71 39.56 3.54 -23.16
CA GLU A 71 38.93 2.49 -23.96
C GLU A 71 37.49 2.22 -23.53
N ASN A 72 36.62 2.02 -24.53
CA ASN A 72 35.25 1.53 -24.32
C ASN A 72 35.20 0.02 -24.58
N LYS A 73 34.98 -0.78 -23.53
CA LYS A 73 34.84 -2.24 -23.64
C LYS A 73 33.37 -2.61 -23.84
N ARG A 74 33.01 -3.19 -24.98
CA ARG A 74 31.66 -3.69 -25.25
C ARG A 74 31.30 -4.84 -24.30
N ILE A 75 30.12 -4.76 -23.68
CA ILE A 75 29.59 -5.80 -22.80
C ILE A 75 28.41 -6.49 -23.47
N LYS A 76 28.60 -7.71 -23.96
CA LYS A 76 27.50 -8.45 -24.63
C LYS A 76 26.39 -8.88 -23.69
N ARG A 77 26.70 -9.12 -22.41
CA ARG A 77 25.77 -9.64 -21.40
C ARG A 77 25.93 -8.86 -20.10
N PRO A 78 25.10 -7.83 -19.87
CA PRO A 78 25.04 -7.15 -18.57
C PRO A 78 24.72 -8.14 -17.45
N SER A 79 25.20 -7.84 -16.25
CA SER A 79 24.96 -8.64 -15.04
C SER A 79 23.58 -8.36 -14.44
N LEU A 80 23.06 -7.14 -14.58
CA LEU A 80 21.78 -6.69 -14.05
C LEU A 80 21.20 -5.55 -14.90
N HIS A 81 19.88 -5.43 -14.92
CA HIS A 81 19.16 -4.28 -15.45
C HIS A 81 18.33 -3.64 -14.35
N LEU A 82 18.47 -2.33 -14.18
CA LEU A 82 17.70 -1.51 -13.24
C LEU A 82 16.63 -0.73 -14.01
N ASN A 83 15.46 -0.57 -13.40
CA ASN A 83 14.35 0.21 -13.93
C ASN A 83 13.66 0.95 -12.78
N ASN A 84 13.54 2.28 -12.89
CA ASN A 84 12.89 3.16 -11.92
C ASN A 84 11.56 3.74 -12.45
N GLY A 85 11.03 3.18 -13.55
CA GLY A 85 9.82 3.61 -14.23
C GLY A 85 10.01 4.77 -15.22
N GLN A 86 11.10 5.54 -15.11
CA GLN A 86 11.40 6.64 -16.03
C GLN A 86 12.63 6.35 -16.91
N ASN A 87 13.57 5.55 -16.41
CA ASN A 87 14.84 5.24 -17.04
C ASN A 87 15.21 3.77 -16.83
N THR A 88 16.05 3.25 -17.73
CA THR A 88 16.65 1.92 -17.60
C THR A 88 18.16 2.01 -17.69
N VAL A 89 18.85 1.26 -16.83
CA VAL A 89 20.32 1.22 -16.77
C VAL A 89 20.80 -0.20 -16.67
N SER A 90 21.87 -0.51 -17.39
CA SER A 90 22.50 -1.83 -17.35
C SER A 90 23.75 -1.77 -16.49
N ILE A 91 24.00 -2.83 -15.73
CA ILE A 91 25.13 -2.93 -14.81
C ILE A 91 26.00 -4.12 -15.20
N PHE A 92 27.32 -3.94 -15.13
CA PHE A 92 28.29 -5.02 -15.09
C PHE A 92 28.79 -5.19 -13.65
N TYR A 93 28.78 -6.43 -13.17
CA TYR A 93 29.25 -6.79 -11.83
C TYR A 93 30.47 -7.70 -11.91
N GLY A 94 31.65 -7.16 -11.57
CA GLY A 94 32.91 -7.90 -11.70
C GLY A 94 34.13 -7.00 -11.64
N GLY A 95 35.31 -7.60 -11.55
CA GLY A 95 36.57 -6.86 -11.46
C GLY A 95 37.04 -6.34 -12.82
N VAL A 96 37.58 -5.12 -12.80
CA VAL A 96 38.31 -4.51 -13.93
C VAL A 96 39.80 -4.61 -13.63
N ASN A 97 40.49 -5.55 -14.28
CA ASN A 97 41.92 -5.76 -14.09
C ASN A 97 42.72 -5.10 -15.20
N LYS A 98 43.90 -4.60 -14.85
CA LYS A 98 44.86 -4.06 -15.82
C LYS A 98 46.03 -5.03 -15.96
N LYS A 99 46.45 -5.26 -17.19
CA LYS A 99 47.66 -6.02 -17.51
C LYS A 99 48.47 -5.26 -18.55
N ALA A 100 49.78 -5.21 -18.39
CA ALA A 100 50.66 -4.80 -19.46
C ALA A 100 50.78 -5.96 -20.45
N GLU A 101 50.45 -5.72 -21.72
CA GLU A 101 50.74 -6.63 -22.82
C GLU A 101 51.77 -5.98 -23.73
N LYS A 102 52.78 -6.74 -24.15
CA LYS A 102 53.76 -6.26 -25.13
C LYS A 102 53.10 -6.23 -26.51
N THR A 103 53.21 -5.10 -27.19
CA THR A 103 52.85 -4.99 -28.60
C THR A 103 53.87 -5.72 -29.47
N ASP A 104 53.51 -5.98 -30.72
CA ASP A 104 54.40 -6.61 -31.70
C ASP A 104 55.70 -5.79 -31.93
N ASP A 105 55.68 -4.49 -31.59
CA ASP A 105 56.81 -3.56 -31.65
C ASP A 105 57.65 -3.51 -30.36
N GLY A 106 57.28 -4.30 -29.33
CA GLY A 106 58.00 -4.39 -28.06
C GLY A 106 57.67 -3.30 -27.02
N GLU A 107 56.68 -2.45 -27.28
CA GLU A 107 56.19 -1.45 -26.33
C GLU A 107 55.14 -2.06 -25.38
N ASP A 108 55.17 -1.68 -24.10
CA ASP A 108 54.17 -2.11 -23.14
C ASP A 108 52.87 -1.31 -23.33
N LYS A 109 51.78 -1.99 -23.73
CA LYS A 109 50.43 -1.42 -23.79
C LYS A 109 49.61 -1.90 -22.60
N GLU A 110 48.99 -0.96 -21.89
CA GLU A 110 48.07 -1.30 -20.81
C GLU A 110 46.74 -1.82 -21.41
N VAL A 111 46.47 -3.11 -21.22
CA VAL A 111 45.25 -3.79 -21.67
C VAL A 111 44.34 -4.05 -20.47
N VAL A 112 43.09 -3.65 -20.62
CA VAL A 112 42.05 -3.87 -19.61
C VAL A 112 41.36 -5.20 -19.85
N THR A 113 41.33 -6.05 -18.83
CA THR A 113 40.63 -7.34 -18.82
C THR A 113 39.50 -7.32 -17.80
N LEU A 114 38.33 -7.81 -18.21
CA LEU A 114 37.12 -7.83 -17.38
C LEU A 114 36.91 -9.24 -16.83
N LYS A 115 36.72 -9.36 -15.52
CA LYS A 115 36.41 -10.62 -14.84
C LYS A 115 35.04 -10.53 -14.20
N SER A 116 34.03 -11.06 -14.90
CA SER A 116 32.66 -11.15 -14.37
C SER A 116 32.63 -11.96 -13.07
N SER A 117 31.90 -11.47 -12.08
CA SER A 117 31.63 -12.20 -10.84
C SER A 117 30.52 -13.23 -11.06
N LYS A 118 30.60 -14.36 -10.35
CA LYS A 118 29.63 -15.47 -10.51
C LYS A 118 28.20 -15.08 -10.11
N SER A 119 28.05 -14.23 -9.10
CA SER A 119 26.74 -13.79 -8.58
C SER A 119 26.84 -12.42 -7.94
N ILE A 120 25.79 -11.62 -8.07
CA ILE A 120 25.62 -10.36 -7.36
C ILE A 120 25.00 -10.67 -5.97
N PRO A 121 25.60 -10.20 -4.86
CA PRO A 121 24.98 -10.28 -3.55
C PRO A 121 23.61 -9.61 -3.54
N ARG A 122 22.62 -10.24 -2.90
CA ARG A 122 21.21 -9.82 -3.02
C ARG A 122 20.94 -8.41 -2.47
N PHE A 123 21.63 -8.02 -1.40
CA PHE A 123 21.51 -6.68 -0.81
C PHE A 123 22.00 -5.56 -1.74
N VAL A 124 22.96 -5.85 -2.62
CA VAL A 124 23.48 -4.87 -3.61
C VAL A 124 22.35 -4.40 -4.52
N ASN A 125 21.45 -5.30 -4.93
CA ASN A 125 20.31 -4.94 -5.78
C ASN A 125 19.39 -3.90 -5.10
N VAL A 126 19.16 -4.03 -3.78
CA VAL A 126 18.32 -3.09 -3.02
C VAL A 126 18.98 -1.72 -2.95
N ILE A 127 20.28 -1.69 -2.64
CA ILE A 127 21.06 -0.44 -2.60
C ILE A 127 21.03 0.23 -3.97
N LEU A 128 21.23 -0.52 -5.06
CA LEU A 128 21.19 0.03 -6.41
C LEU A 128 19.81 0.58 -6.79
N ASP A 129 18.73 -0.12 -6.44
CA ASP A 129 17.37 0.36 -6.69
C ASP A 129 17.05 1.64 -5.90
N TYR A 130 17.54 1.77 -4.66
CA TYR A 130 17.47 3.01 -3.88
C TYR A 130 18.31 4.14 -4.52
N LEU A 131 19.57 3.88 -4.87
CA LEU A 131 20.46 4.87 -5.48
C LEU A 131 19.98 5.35 -6.86
N PHE A 132 19.32 4.46 -7.61
CA PHE A 132 18.74 4.73 -8.92
C PHE A 132 17.39 5.47 -8.84
N GLY A 133 16.77 5.50 -7.65
CA GLY A 133 15.51 6.18 -7.41
C GLY A 133 14.27 5.36 -7.80
N LYS A 134 14.39 4.03 -7.86
CA LYS A 134 13.24 3.12 -7.89
C LYS A 134 12.62 3.04 -6.50
N ILE A 135 13.45 2.94 -5.46
CA ILE A 135 13.05 2.99 -4.06
C ILE A 135 13.40 4.36 -3.47
N ALA A 136 12.55 4.86 -2.58
CA ALA A 136 12.82 6.04 -1.77
C ALA A 136 12.50 5.79 -0.30
N LEU A 137 13.31 6.36 0.60
CA LEU A 137 12.99 6.45 2.03
C LEU A 137 12.21 7.75 2.27
N HIS A 138 11.06 7.66 2.91
CA HIS A 138 10.21 8.80 3.19
C HIS A 138 9.50 8.62 4.53
N HIS A 139 9.68 9.57 5.45
CA HIS A 139 9.19 9.49 6.84
C HIS A 139 9.50 8.15 7.53
N GLY A 140 10.70 7.60 7.30
CA GLY A 140 11.17 6.34 7.91
C GLY A 140 10.62 5.06 7.27
N TYR A 141 9.88 5.15 6.15
CA TYR A 141 9.38 4.00 5.41
C TYR A 141 9.96 3.95 4.00
N LEU A 142 10.22 2.73 3.51
CA LEU A 142 10.65 2.50 2.14
C LEU A 142 9.43 2.36 1.22
N TYR A 143 9.52 3.00 0.05
CA TYR A 143 8.51 2.96 -0.98
C TYR A 143 9.13 2.59 -2.32
N ASP A 144 8.52 1.65 -3.05
CA ASP A 144 8.72 1.54 -4.49
C ASP A 144 7.90 2.66 -5.16
N ILE A 145 8.61 3.55 -5.84
CA ILE A 145 8.06 4.73 -6.53
C ILE A 145 8.21 4.62 -8.06
N SER A 146 8.48 3.41 -8.58
CA SER A 146 8.68 3.19 -10.00
C SER A 146 7.41 3.44 -10.82
N THR A 147 6.23 3.18 -10.26
CA THR A 147 4.95 3.44 -10.92
C THR A 147 4.31 4.75 -10.45
N SER A 148 3.15 5.12 -11.00
CA SER A 148 2.38 6.27 -10.51
C SER A 148 1.70 6.00 -9.16
N GLN A 149 1.46 4.73 -8.80
CA GLN A 149 1.01 4.35 -7.46
C GLN A 149 2.20 3.79 -6.68
N PHE A 150 2.57 4.42 -5.56
CA PHE A 150 3.66 3.89 -4.77
C PHE A 150 3.22 2.63 -4.02
N LYS A 151 4.18 1.72 -3.77
CA LYS A 151 3.99 0.58 -2.86
C LYS A 151 4.89 0.77 -1.65
N ARG A 152 4.33 0.82 -0.45
CA ARG A 152 5.15 0.76 0.77
C ARG A 152 5.73 -0.64 0.91
N LEU A 153 7.03 -0.75 1.09
CA LEU A 153 7.73 -2.03 1.20
C LEU A 153 7.88 -2.40 2.68
N SER A 154 7.33 -3.54 3.08
CA SER A 154 7.64 -4.17 4.37
C SER A 154 8.98 -4.92 4.32
N GLU A 155 9.46 -5.39 5.46
CA GLU A 155 10.60 -6.32 5.49
C GLU A 155 10.31 -7.60 4.70
N MET A 156 9.05 -8.06 4.69
CA MET A 156 8.63 -9.24 3.94
C MET A 156 8.63 -8.99 2.43
N ASP A 157 8.16 -7.82 1.99
CA ASP A 157 8.25 -7.40 0.59
C ASP A 157 9.70 -7.38 0.11
N ILE A 158 10.59 -6.73 0.88
CA ILE A 158 12.01 -6.64 0.56
C ILE A 158 12.65 -8.04 0.53
N ALA A 159 12.32 -8.89 1.51
CA ALA A 159 12.80 -10.27 1.54
C ALA A 159 12.35 -11.07 0.31
N HIS A 160 11.11 -10.89 -0.13
CA HIS A 160 10.54 -11.60 -1.27
C HIS A 160 11.09 -11.08 -2.61
N GLU A 161 10.97 -9.78 -2.86
CA GLU A 161 11.32 -9.12 -4.12
C GLU A 161 12.81 -9.26 -4.44
N TYR A 162 13.67 -9.13 -3.42
CA TYR A 162 15.12 -9.24 -3.59
C TYR A 162 15.68 -10.61 -3.23
N LYS A 163 14.81 -11.57 -2.89
CA LYS A 163 15.19 -12.94 -2.53
C LYS A 163 16.19 -12.97 -1.37
N LEU A 164 15.97 -12.13 -0.35
CA LEU A 164 16.76 -12.15 0.88
C LEU A 164 16.28 -13.31 1.76
N GLY A 165 17.06 -14.39 1.76
CA GLY A 165 16.77 -15.58 2.56
C GLY A 165 17.88 -15.86 3.57
N LYS A 166 17.83 -17.04 4.21
CA LYS A 166 18.82 -17.46 5.22
C LYS A 166 20.27 -17.51 4.75
N ARG A 167 20.51 -17.50 3.45
CA ARG A 167 21.87 -17.56 2.84
C ARG A 167 22.35 -16.20 2.35
N SER A 168 21.56 -15.15 2.53
CA SER A 168 22.00 -13.79 2.21
C SER A 168 22.95 -13.29 3.28
N ASP A 169 23.90 -12.43 2.88
CA ASP A 169 24.82 -11.78 3.82
C ASP A 169 24.09 -10.89 4.83
N PHE A 170 22.94 -10.33 4.44
CA PHE A 170 22.09 -9.49 5.26
C PHE A 170 20.63 -9.94 5.18
N THR A 171 19.94 -9.89 6.30
CA THR A 171 18.49 -10.03 6.41
C THR A 171 17.77 -8.80 5.86
N ALA A 172 16.45 -8.89 5.63
CA ALA A 172 15.68 -7.74 5.14
C ALA A 172 15.71 -6.56 6.13
N SER A 173 15.64 -6.83 7.44
CA SER A 173 15.73 -5.81 8.48
C SER A 173 17.08 -5.08 8.44
N GLU A 174 18.19 -5.82 8.38
CA GLU A 174 19.53 -5.24 8.22
C GLU A 174 19.67 -4.45 6.91
N VAL A 175 19.03 -4.88 5.83
CA VAL A 175 19.02 -4.10 4.58
C VAL A 175 18.25 -2.78 4.73
N VAL A 176 17.13 -2.75 5.46
CA VAL A 176 16.42 -1.51 5.78
C VAL A 176 17.33 -0.57 6.60
N GLU A 177 18.08 -1.11 7.56
CA GLU A 177 19.07 -0.35 8.34
C GLU A 177 20.20 0.19 7.44
N ILE A 178 20.70 -0.59 6.47
CA ILE A 178 21.69 -0.14 5.49
C ILE A 178 21.14 1.04 4.69
N ILE A 179 19.92 0.96 4.16
CA ILE A 179 19.33 2.05 3.39
C ILE A 179 19.12 3.29 4.27
N SER A 180 18.67 3.11 5.51
CA SER A 180 18.48 4.21 6.46
C SER A 180 19.80 4.91 6.78
N PHE A 181 20.87 4.14 7.02
CA PHE A 181 22.22 4.68 7.22
C PHE A 181 22.69 5.46 5.99
N ILE A 182 22.49 4.93 4.77
CA ILE A 182 22.84 5.65 3.55
C ILE A 182 22.05 6.97 3.48
N ASP A 183 20.73 6.93 3.66
CA ASP A 183 19.85 8.10 3.57
C ASP A 183 20.27 9.21 4.54
N GLU A 184 20.61 8.86 5.78
CA GLU A 184 21.10 9.79 6.81
C GLU A 184 22.39 10.51 6.39
N GLN A 185 23.27 9.85 5.61
CA GLN A 185 24.56 10.42 5.22
C GLN A 185 24.50 11.24 3.92
N ILE A 186 23.67 10.85 2.94
CA ILE A 186 23.66 11.48 1.61
C ILE A 186 22.34 12.14 1.20
N SER A 187 21.24 11.90 1.95
CA SER A 187 19.90 12.48 1.77
C SER A 187 19.48 12.60 0.30
N LEU A 188 19.23 11.45 -0.35
CA LEU A 188 18.85 11.45 -1.77
C LEU A 188 17.45 12.02 -1.96
N LYS A 189 17.31 13.01 -2.84
CA LYS A 189 16.00 13.47 -3.26
C LYS A 189 15.29 12.37 -4.07
N PRO A 190 14.04 11.99 -3.70
CA PRO A 190 13.24 11.05 -4.48
C PRO A 190 13.11 11.49 -5.93
N LEU A 191 13.06 10.52 -6.86
CA LEU A 191 12.89 10.80 -8.29
C LEU A 191 11.50 11.35 -8.60
N LYS A 192 10.49 10.86 -7.87
CA LYS A 192 9.11 11.33 -7.92
C LYS A 192 8.71 11.93 -6.58
N GLU A 193 7.87 12.95 -6.60
CA GLU A 193 7.23 13.47 -5.40
C GLU A 193 6.25 12.43 -4.84
N ILE A 194 6.40 12.06 -3.57
CA ILE A 194 5.57 11.05 -2.92
C ILE A 194 4.39 11.74 -2.25
N LYS A 195 3.20 11.55 -2.80
CA LYS A 195 1.94 12.11 -2.30
C LYS A 195 1.17 11.08 -1.49
N THR A 196 1.56 10.93 -0.23
CA THR A 196 1.10 9.85 0.67
C THR A 196 -0.39 9.86 0.99
N SER A 197 -1.06 10.98 0.80
CA SER A 197 -2.47 11.19 1.12
C SER A 197 -3.30 11.66 -0.08
N ILE A 198 -2.80 11.47 -1.30
CA ILE A 198 -3.52 11.81 -2.53
C ILE A 198 -3.95 10.55 -3.28
N ILE A 199 -5.22 10.49 -3.65
CA ILE A 199 -5.73 9.54 -4.65
C ILE A 199 -5.77 10.28 -5.98
N ALA A 200 -5.09 9.76 -7.00
CA ALA A 200 -5.11 10.35 -8.33
C ALA A 200 -6.06 9.58 -9.26
N CYS A 201 -6.86 10.32 -10.00
CA CYS A 201 -7.73 9.82 -11.05
C CYS A 201 -7.34 10.45 -12.40
N HIS A 202 -8.11 10.17 -13.47
CA HIS A 202 -7.75 10.62 -14.81
C HIS A 202 -7.66 12.15 -14.94
N ASP A 203 -8.70 12.86 -14.49
CA ASP A 203 -8.87 14.32 -14.62
C ASP A 203 -9.05 15.04 -13.27
N PHE A 204 -8.99 14.32 -12.16
CA PHE A 204 -9.09 14.89 -10.82
C PHE A 204 -8.21 14.15 -9.80
N GLN A 205 -7.95 14.81 -8.68
CA GLN A 205 -7.28 14.21 -7.53
C GLN A 205 -8.12 14.43 -6.26
N MET A 206 -7.97 13.53 -5.30
CA MET A 206 -8.60 13.63 -3.99
C MET A 206 -7.54 13.78 -2.93
N ASP A 207 -7.58 14.89 -2.20
CA ASP A 207 -6.71 15.13 -1.07
C ASP A 207 -7.38 14.60 0.20
N LEU A 208 -6.87 13.49 0.74
CA LEU A 208 -7.40 12.83 1.93
C LEU A 208 -7.08 13.62 3.21
N HIS A 209 -5.98 14.36 3.22
CA HIS A 209 -5.55 15.18 4.34
C HIS A 209 -6.42 16.43 4.46
N GLN A 210 -6.51 17.20 3.36
CA GLN A 210 -7.32 18.41 3.29
C GLN A 210 -8.82 18.13 3.13
N LYS A 211 -9.18 16.90 2.72
CA LYS A 211 -10.56 16.43 2.50
C LYS A 211 -11.26 17.23 1.41
N ILE A 212 -10.57 17.40 0.27
CA ILE A 212 -11.07 18.15 -0.88
C ILE A 212 -10.86 17.38 -2.18
N ILE A 213 -11.62 17.75 -3.21
CA ILE A 213 -11.46 17.27 -4.59
C ILE A 213 -10.79 18.37 -5.42
N LEU A 214 -9.63 18.06 -5.97
CA LEU A 214 -8.88 18.92 -6.87
C LEU A 214 -9.27 18.59 -8.31
N LYS A 215 -10.08 19.46 -8.92
CA LYS A 215 -10.57 19.30 -10.30
C LYS A 215 -9.48 19.67 -11.31
N ASN A 216 -9.60 19.13 -12.54
CA ASN A 216 -8.69 19.39 -13.65
C ASN A 216 -7.22 19.10 -13.32
N CYS A 217 -7.00 18.06 -12.51
CA CYS A 217 -5.69 17.64 -12.05
C CYS A 217 -5.45 16.20 -12.52
N SER A 218 -4.63 16.03 -13.54
CA SER A 218 -4.25 14.71 -14.06
C SER A 218 -3.08 14.10 -13.29
N ILE A 219 -2.87 12.80 -13.49
CA ILE A 219 -1.68 12.06 -13.07
C ILE A 219 -0.45 12.66 -13.77
N LYS A 220 0.64 12.88 -13.03
CA LYS A 220 1.91 13.40 -13.57
C LYS A 220 3.04 12.39 -13.44
N ASP A 221 3.93 12.36 -14.42
CA ASP A 221 5.06 11.41 -14.48
C ASP A 221 6.11 11.59 -13.36
N ASN A 222 6.20 12.80 -12.80
CA ASN A 222 7.12 13.17 -11.73
C ASN A 222 6.50 13.08 -10.33
N GLU A 223 5.29 12.57 -10.21
CA GLU A 223 4.57 12.36 -8.95
C GLU A 223 4.23 10.87 -8.81
N CYS A 224 4.12 10.39 -7.57
CA CYS A 224 3.51 9.11 -7.27
C CYS A 224 2.53 9.28 -6.10
N TYR A 225 1.42 8.56 -6.19
CA TYR A 225 0.23 8.76 -5.37
C TYR A 225 -0.03 7.52 -4.53
N PHE A 226 -0.83 7.70 -3.47
CA PHE A 226 -1.24 6.62 -2.59
C PHE A 226 -2.08 5.57 -3.32
N LYS A 227 -3.05 6.04 -4.11
CA LYS A 227 -3.86 5.22 -5.01
C LYS A 227 -3.98 5.90 -6.36
N VAL A 228 -4.03 5.10 -7.41
CA VAL A 228 -4.31 5.57 -8.76
C VAL A 228 -5.48 4.77 -9.32
N PHE A 229 -6.51 5.47 -9.81
CA PHE A 229 -7.67 4.86 -10.45
C PHE A 229 -7.89 5.47 -11.83
N ASP A 230 -8.24 4.64 -12.80
CA ASP A 230 -8.57 5.10 -14.15
C ASP A 230 -10.07 5.39 -14.24
N CYS A 231 -10.47 6.57 -13.77
CA CYS A 231 -11.85 7.05 -13.85
C CYS A 231 -11.91 8.58 -13.96
N GLN A 232 -12.97 9.09 -14.57
CA GLN A 232 -13.24 10.51 -14.71
C GLN A 232 -14.18 11.04 -13.64
N LEU A 233 -14.11 12.34 -13.35
CA LEU A 233 -14.95 12.98 -12.34
C LEU A 233 -16.45 12.90 -12.67
N SER A 234 -16.81 12.99 -13.95
CA SER A 234 -18.20 12.88 -14.44
C SER A 234 -18.80 11.52 -14.14
N GLU A 235 -18.08 10.43 -14.45
CA GLU A 235 -18.48 9.05 -14.19
C GLU A 235 -18.71 8.82 -12.69
N VAL A 236 -17.83 9.40 -11.87
CA VAL A 236 -17.96 9.35 -10.41
C VAL A 236 -19.21 10.11 -9.94
N ILE A 237 -19.57 11.23 -10.54
CA ILE A 237 -20.78 11.97 -10.15
C ILE A 237 -22.05 11.20 -10.55
N GLU A 238 -22.12 10.65 -11.75
CA GLU A 238 -23.32 9.95 -12.24
C GLU A 238 -23.63 8.71 -11.38
N MET A 239 -22.62 7.91 -11.11
CA MET A 239 -22.78 6.67 -10.35
C MET A 239 -22.99 6.91 -8.84
N SER A 240 -22.70 8.11 -8.34
CA SER A 240 -22.94 8.49 -6.94
C SER A 240 -24.41 8.36 -6.55
N ILE A 241 -25.31 8.71 -7.48
CA ILE A 241 -26.77 8.64 -7.31
C ILE A 241 -27.22 7.19 -7.21
N LEU A 242 -26.70 6.33 -8.08
CA LEU A 242 -27.03 4.91 -8.08
C LEU A 242 -26.59 4.23 -6.77
N ASN A 243 -25.42 4.60 -6.26
CA ASN A 243 -24.94 4.10 -4.97
C ASN A 243 -25.79 4.60 -3.78
N ALA A 244 -26.22 5.86 -3.77
CA ALA A 244 -27.12 6.37 -2.74
C ALA A 244 -28.45 5.61 -2.71
N ASN A 245 -29.02 5.31 -3.89
CA ASN A 245 -30.23 4.51 -4.03
C ASN A 245 -30.02 3.07 -3.53
N TYR A 246 -28.89 2.46 -3.89
CA TYR A 246 -28.51 1.12 -3.41
C TYR A 246 -28.43 1.07 -1.89
N LEU A 247 -27.69 1.99 -1.26
CA LEU A 247 -27.54 2.02 0.19
C LEU A 247 -28.88 2.28 0.89
N GLY A 248 -29.70 3.21 0.38
CA GLY A 248 -31.05 3.45 0.90
C GLY A 248 -31.96 2.22 0.82
N MET A 249 -31.79 1.40 -0.23
CA MET A 249 -32.53 0.16 -0.42
C MET A 249 -32.10 -0.94 0.55
N VAL A 250 -30.81 -1.09 0.85
CA VAL A 250 -30.27 -2.26 1.58
C VAL A 250 -30.01 -2.03 3.07
N ILE A 251 -29.83 -0.78 3.51
CA ILE A 251 -29.48 -0.46 4.90
C ILE A 251 -30.73 -0.22 5.75
N ASP A 252 -30.75 -0.76 6.97
CA ASP A 252 -31.94 -0.85 7.84
C ASP A 252 -32.37 0.49 8.44
N ASP A 253 -31.41 1.24 8.96
CA ASP A 253 -31.66 2.47 9.71
C ASP A 253 -30.65 3.58 9.37
N ALA A 254 -30.94 4.80 9.84
CA ALA A 254 -30.14 5.98 9.53
C ALA A 254 -28.72 5.94 10.13
N ASP A 255 -28.55 5.36 11.31
CA ASP A 255 -27.24 5.25 11.96
C ASP A 255 -26.37 4.21 11.23
N SER A 256 -26.97 3.07 10.84
CA SER A 256 -26.32 2.08 9.99
C SER A 256 -25.97 2.66 8.61
N LEU A 257 -26.81 3.53 8.04
CA LEU A 257 -26.54 4.19 6.76
C LEU A 257 -25.36 5.15 6.88
N HIS A 258 -25.34 5.94 7.95
CA HIS A 258 -24.21 6.80 8.28
C HIS A 258 -22.90 5.99 8.43
N ASN A 259 -22.94 4.90 9.19
CA ASN A 259 -21.78 4.02 9.40
C ASN A 259 -21.32 3.36 8.09
N ALA A 260 -22.27 2.94 7.24
CA ALA A 260 -21.98 2.34 5.94
C ALA A 260 -21.29 3.33 4.98
N GLN A 261 -21.65 4.61 5.03
CA GLN A 261 -20.99 5.65 4.24
C GLN A 261 -19.61 6.02 4.81
N LEU A 262 -19.45 5.99 6.14
CA LEU A 262 -18.19 6.33 6.81
C LEU A 262 -17.10 5.26 6.63
N GLN A 263 -17.48 3.98 6.59
CA GLN A 263 -16.54 2.85 6.52
C GLN A 263 -15.42 3.02 5.48
N PRO A 264 -15.70 3.20 4.17
CA PRO A 264 -14.65 3.34 3.17
C PRO A 264 -13.73 4.53 3.45
N ILE A 265 -14.27 5.63 4.00
CA ILE A 265 -13.48 6.83 4.28
C ILE A 265 -12.51 6.61 5.43
N TYR A 266 -13.04 6.05 6.52
CA TYR A 266 -12.23 5.68 7.66
C TYR A 266 -11.11 4.71 7.28
N GLN A 267 -11.41 3.70 6.46
CA GLN A 267 -10.43 2.73 5.98
C GLN A 267 -9.34 3.39 5.14
N MET A 268 -9.71 4.30 4.24
CA MET A 268 -8.76 5.04 3.41
C MET A 268 -7.83 5.91 4.27
N LEU A 269 -8.36 6.63 5.25
CA LEU A 269 -7.58 7.47 6.16
C LEU A 269 -6.61 6.65 7.03
N VAL A 270 -7.00 5.44 7.44
CA VAL A 270 -6.11 4.51 8.17
C VAL A 270 -5.02 3.96 7.24
N ALA A 271 -5.39 3.60 6.01
CA ALA A 271 -4.48 3.02 5.03
C ALA A 271 -3.38 4.03 4.62
N CYS A 272 -3.74 5.30 4.39
CA CYS A 272 -2.79 6.36 4.08
C CYS A 272 -2.08 6.99 5.29
N ARG A 273 -2.36 6.52 6.52
CA ARG A 273 -1.76 6.97 7.80
C ARG A 273 -2.17 8.36 8.29
N GLU A 274 -3.21 8.95 7.72
CA GLU A 274 -3.78 10.19 8.25
C GLU A 274 -4.40 9.98 9.64
N ILE A 275 -4.90 8.77 9.93
CA ILE A 275 -5.39 8.39 11.27
C ILE A 275 -4.91 6.99 11.66
N THR A 276 -4.93 6.70 12.95
CA THR A 276 -4.65 5.37 13.49
C THR A 276 -5.91 4.51 13.56
N LYS A 277 -5.78 3.19 13.35
CA LYS A 277 -6.90 2.27 13.56
C LYS A 277 -7.33 2.25 15.04
N THR A 278 -8.62 2.46 15.26
CA THR A 278 -9.29 2.62 16.55
C THR A 278 -10.65 1.94 16.59
N ARG A 279 -11.24 1.67 15.41
CA ARG A 279 -12.56 1.11 15.19
C ARG A 279 -12.49 -0.04 14.20
N PHE A 280 -13.47 -0.93 14.28
CA PHE A 280 -13.68 -2.00 13.31
C PHE A 280 -15.17 -2.09 12.98
N PHE A 281 -15.50 -2.63 11.81
CA PHE A 281 -16.86 -2.63 11.28
C PHE A 281 -17.47 -4.02 11.36
N VAL A 282 -18.75 -4.07 11.70
CA VAL A 282 -19.51 -5.32 11.83
C VAL A 282 -20.80 -5.19 11.04
N SER A 283 -20.84 -5.88 9.90
CA SER A 283 -22.00 -5.97 9.03
C SER A 283 -22.83 -7.18 9.44
N LYS A 284 -24.00 -6.94 10.06
CA LYS A 284 -24.92 -7.99 10.52
C LYS A 284 -26.18 -7.98 9.67
N SER A 285 -26.58 -9.15 9.19
CA SER A 285 -27.85 -9.32 8.48
C SER A 285 -28.26 -10.78 8.35
N GLY A 286 -29.51 -11.04 7.99
CA GLY A 286 -29.88 -12.32 7.39
C GLY A 286 -29.19 -12.55 6.04
N THR A 287 -29.44 -13.70 5.41
CA THR A 287 -28.89 -14.01 4.08
C THR A 287 -29.49 -13.13 2.98
N ARG A 288 -28.70 -12.85 1.93
CA ARG A 288 -29.18 -12.27 0.65
C ARG A 288 -29.77 -10.85 0.74
N THR A 289 -29.19 -10.01 1.61
CA THR A 289 -29.61 -8.61 1.86
C THR A 289 -28.90 -7.57 0.99
N GLY A 290 -28.03 -8.00 0.07
CA GLY A 290 -27.14 -7.12 -0.70
C GLY A 290 -25.76 -6.90 -0.05
N LYS A 291 -25.55 -7.31 1.20
CA LYS A 291 -24.28 -7.19 1.94
C LYS A 291 -23.03 -7.64 1.16
N GLY A 292 -23.10 -8.79 0.49
CA GLY A 292 -21.99 -9.33 -0.30
C GLY A 292 -21.59 -8.43 -1.47
N LEU A 293 -22.57 -7.80 -2.16
CA LEU A 293 -22.29 -6.84 -3.24
C LEU A 293 -21.56 -5.61 -2.68
N ARG A 294 -22.03 -5.05 -1.57
CA ARG A 294 -21.37 -3.91 -0.93
C ARG A 294 -19.93 -4.23 -0.52
N HIS A 295 -19.70 -5.37 0.14
CA HIS A 295 -18.34 -5.75 0.55
C HIS A 295 -17.42 -5.96 -0.66
N LYS A 296 -17.91 -6.58 -1.74
CA LYS A 296 -17.16 -6.74 -2.98
C LYS A 296 -16.73 -5.39 -3.57
N VAL A 297 -17.64 -4.40 -3.58
CA VAL A 297 -17.36 -3.05 -4.06
C VAL A 297 -16.38 -2.29 -3.16
N ILE A 298 -16.48 -2.42 -1.84
CA ILE A 298 -15.50 -1.80 -0.92
C ILE A 298 -14.14 -2.45 -1.08
N SER A 299 -14.06 -3.78 -1.17
CA SER A 299 -12.79 -4.48 -1.30
C SER A 299 -12.04 -4.16 -2.58
N SER A 300 -12.70 -3.68 -3.65
CA SER A 300 -12.03 -3.41 -4.93
C SER A 300 -11.06 -2.23 -4.88
N ILE A 301 -11.17 -1.34 -3.90
CA ILE A 301 -10.28 -0.18 -3.73
C ILE A 301 -9.19 -0.38 -2.67
N PHE A 302 -9.25 -1.49 -1.92
CA PHE A 302 -8.32 -1.80 -0.84
C PHE A 302 -7.51 -3.06 -1.13
N ASP A 303 -6.26 -3.11 -0.66
CA ASP A 303 -5.54 -4.39 -0.51
C ASP A 303 -6.21 -5.19 0.62
N THR A 304 -7.21 -5.98 0.22
CA THR A 304 -8.06 -6.74 1.12
C THR A 304 -7.45 -8.11 1.41
N LYS A 305 -7.24 -8.39 2.70
CA LYS A 305 -6.78 -9.71 3.18
C LYS A 305 -7.95 -10.44 3.83
N HIS A 306 -8.31 -11.59 3.27
CA HIS A 306 -9.33 -12.44 3.86
C HIS A 306 -8.77 -13.17 5.08
N VAL A 307 -9.49 -13.07 6.20
CA VAL A 307 -9.08 -13.63 7.48
C VAL A 307 -9.80 -14.94 7.71
N ASN A 308 -9.03 -16.03 7.67
CA ASN A 308 -9.48 -17.34 8.14
C ASN A 308 -9.13 -17.50 9.63
N LEU A 309 -10.12 -17.39 10.51
CA LEU A 309 -9.93 -17.49 11.95
C LEU A 309 -9.43 -18.87 12.40
N ASP A 310 -9.78 -19.93 11.67
CA ASP A 310 -9.35 -21.29 12.01
C ASP A 310 -7.85 -21.49 11.77
N GLU A 311 -7.31 -20.92 10.69
CA GLU A 311 -5.88 -20.96 10.40
C GLU A 311 -5.03 -20.23 11.44
N LEU A 312 -5.56 -19.14 12.02
CA LEU A 312 -4.90 -18.41 13.11
C LEU A 312 -4.89 -19.20 14.43
N SER A 313 -5.84 -20.12 14.58
CA SER A 313 -5.92 -21.01 15.73
C SER A 313 -4.96 -22.20 15.66
N ASN A 314 -4.53 -22.57 14.46
CA ASN A 314 -3.67 -23.72 14.22
C ASN A 314 -2.19 -23.38 14.44
N LYS A 315 -1.58 -23.96 15.48
CA LYS A 315 -0.17 -23.73 15.85
C LYS A 315 0.84 -23.99 14.73
N ALA A 316 0.55 -24.88 13.79
CA ALA A 316 1.47 -25.22 12.69
C ALA A 316 1.47 -24.17 11.58
N THR A 317 0.32 -23.54 11.32
CA THR A 317 0.13 -22.62 10.19
C THR A 317 -0.02 -21.16 10.61
N ALA A 318 -0.28 -20.88 11.89
CA ALA A 318 -0.59 -19.54 12.39
C ALA A 318 0.44 -18.48 11.96
N ALA A 319 1.75 -18.77 12.07
CA ALA A 319 2.78 -17.80 11.70
C ALA A 319 2.75 -17.42 10.21
N MET A 320 2.37 -18.36 9.34
CA MET A 320 2.19 -18.13 7.91
C MET A 320 0.88 -17.40 7.61
N ALA A 321 -0.20 -17.75 8.32
CA ALA A 321 -1.48 -17.05 8.23
C ALA A 321 -1.34 -15.57 8.64
N TRP A 322 -0.62 -15.28 9.73
CA TRP A 322 -0.29 -13.90 10.13
C TRP A 322 0.52 -13.19 9.05
N ALA A 323 1.56 -13.82 8.51
CA ALA A 323 2.34 -13.24 7.40
C ALA A 323 1.48 -12.85 6.20
N GLY A 324 0.40 -13.58 5.91
CA GLY A 324 -0.53 -13.25 4.82
C GLY A 324 -1.28 -11.93 4.99
N PHE A 325 -1.29 -11.35 6.20
CA PHE A 325 -1.95 -10.07 6.48
C PHE A 325 -1.04 -8.85 6.36
N ASP A 326 0.25 -9.07 6.11
CA ASP A 326 1.21 -7.98 5.96
C ASP A 326 0.78 -7.00 4.85
N GLY A 327 0.90 -5.70 5.13
CA GLY A 327 0.54 -4.65 4.18
C GLY A 327 -0.96 -4.42 3.99
N GLY A 328 -1.84 -5.31 4.49
CA GLY A 328 -3.28 -5.25 4.26
C GLY A 328 -3.93 -3.94 4.74
N GLU A 329 -4.79 -3.38 3.89
CA GLU A 329 -5.55 -2.15 4.18
C GLU A 329 -6.92 -2.49 4.78
N MET A 330 -7.53 -3.58 4.33
CA MET A 330 -8.79 -4.12 4.85
C MET A 330 -8.58 -5.58 5.27
N LEU A 331 -8.94 -5.91 6.51
CA LEU A 331 -8.89 -7.29 7.03
C LEU A 331 -10.34 -7.80 7.09
N LEU A 332 -10.71 -8.65 6.14
CA LEU A 332 -12.09 -9.06 5.94
C LEU A 332 -12.32 -10.48 6.51
N VAL A 333 -13.18 -10.58 7.52
CA VAL A 333 -13.66 -11.86 8.04
C VAL A 333 -15.00 -12.15 7.40
N THR A 334 -15.10 -13.21 6.59
CA THR A 334 -16.36 -13.67 5.99
C THR A 334 -16.78 -14.99 6.60
N GLU A 335 -18.08 -15.15 6.88
CA GLU A 335 -18.72 -16.46 7.10
C GLU A 335 -17.97 -17.38 8.08
N SER A 336 -17.52 -16.82 9.20
CA SER A 336 -17.14 -17.65 10.34
C SER A 336 -18.41 -18.23 10.94
N GLY A 337 -18.39 -19.48 11.40
CA GLY A 337 -19.41 -19.97 12.33
C GLY A 337 -19.49 -19.07 13.58
N GLU A 338 -20.30 -19.44 14.57
CA GLU A 338 -20.45 -18.62 15.78
C GLU A 338 -19.08 -18.21 16.36
N ILE A 339 -18.84 -16.88 16.39
CA ILE A 339 -17.58 -16.33 16.88
C ILE A 339 -17.64 -16.32 18.41
N GLY A 340 -17.12 -17.38 19.00
CA GLY A 340 -16.99 -17.54 20.45
C GLY A 340 -15.79 -16.81 21.06
N LYS A 341 -15.69 -16.84 22.40
CA LYS A 341 -14.65 -16.16 23.19
C LYS A 341 -13.21 -16.55 22.80
N SER A 342 -12.98 -17.79 22.35
CA SER A 342 -11.65 -18.28 21.95
C SER A 342 -11.16 -17.62 20.66
N LEU A 343 -12.05 -17.32 19.72
CA LEU A 343 -11.75 -16.65 18.46
C LEU A 343 -11.68 -15.13 18.62
N GLU A 344 -12.40 -14.57 19.61
CA GLU A 344 -12.39 -13.14 19.91
C GLU A 344 -10.97 -12.59 20.14
N ARG A 345 -10.06 -13.36 20.75
CA ARG A 345 -8.67 -12.92 20.97
C ARG A 345 -7.94 -12.54 19.68
N TYR A 346 -8.23 -13.26 18.59
CA TYR A 346 -7.61 -13.01 17.29
C TYR A 346 -8.21 -11.76 16.64
N LEU A 347 -9.53 -11.59 16.76
CA LEU A 347 -10.21 -10.36 16.35
C LEU A 347 -9.71 -9.15 17.14
N LYS A 348 -9.39 -9.31 18.43
CA LYS A 348 -8.78 -8.25 19.24
C LYS A 348 -7.45 -7.82 18.63
N ILE A 349 -6.54 -8.77 18.38
CA ILE A 349 -5.24 -8.49 17.75
C ILE A 349 -5.42 -7.77 16.40
N LEU A 350 -6.26 -8.31 15.52
CA LEU A 350 -6.55 -7.73 14.20
C LEU A 350 -7.13 -6.31 14.31
N ALA A 351 -7.95 -6.04 15.33
CA ALA A 351 -8.55 -4.72 15.54
C ALA A 351 -7.64 -3.72 16.27
N THR A 352 -6.71 -4.15 17.12
CA THR A 352 -5.91 -3.26 18.01
C THR A 352 -4.47 -3.07 17.53
N GLU A 353 -3.78 -4.13 17.16
CA GLU A 353 -2.32 -4.11 17.04
C GLU A 353 -1.86 -3.54 15.69
N SER A 354 -0.94 -2.58 15.69
CA SER A 354 -0.35 -2.06 14.44
C SER A 354 0.67 -3.01 13.83
N THR A 355 1.28 -3.87 14.64
CA THR A 355 2.31 -4.83 14.22
C THR A 355 2.06 -6.19 14.87
N TYR A 356 2.55 -7.25 14.23
CA TYR A 356 2.53 -8.60 14.79
C TYR A 356 3.68 -9.43 14.25
N ARG A 357 4.02 -10.56 14.87
CA ARG A 357 5.08 -11.43 14.33
C ARG A 357 4.51 -12.47 13.37
N GLY A 358 5.01 -12.46 12.14
CA GLY A 358 4.68 -13.42 11.10
C GLY A 358 5.94 -14.07 10.53
N ARG A 359 5.74 -15.13 9.74
CA ARG A 359 6.83 -15.79 9.01
C ARG A 359 6.33 -16.34 7.68
N GLY A 360 6.92 -15.87 6.58
CA GLY A 360 6.69 -16.43 5.25
C GLY A 360 7.34 -17.82 5.05
N ILE A 361 6.89 -18.54 4.02
CA ILE A 361 7.45 -19.86 3.68
C ILE A 361 8.95 -19.72 3.38
N GLY A 362 9.78 -20.47 4.11
CA GLY A 362 11.24 -20.46 3.92
C GLY A 362 11.96 -19.19 4.41
N GLN A 363 11.24 -18.18 4.91
CA GLN A 363 11.80 -16.92 5.40
C GLN A 363 12.05 -16.96 6.92
N ASN A 364 12.65 -15.91 7.47
CA ASN A 364 12.77 -15.69 8.91
C ASN A 364 11.48 -15.05 9.46
N TYR A 365 11.34 -15.00 10.78
CA TYR A 365 10.30 -14.18 11.38
C TYR A 365 10.58 -12.71 11.10
N ALA A 366 9.53 -11.95 10.83
CA ALA A 366 9.56 -10.51 10.65
C ALA A 366 8.33 -9.89 11.32
N ASP A 367 8.43 -8.61 11.65
CA ASP A 367 7.28 -7.84 12.09
C ASP A 367 6.44 -7.46 10.87
N ILE A 368 5.18 -7.89 10.87
CA ILE A 368 4.22 -7.57 9.83
C ILE A 368 3.52 -6.26 10.15
N ASN A 369 3.14 -5.53 9.11
CA ASN A 369 2.24 -4.40 9.19
C ASN A 369 0.79 -4.88 9.31
N LEU A 370 0.21 -4.79 10.51
CA LEU A 370 -1.16 -5.23 10.79
C LEU A 370 -2.16 -4.07 10.89
N THR A 371 -1.85 -2.91 10.34
CA THR A 371 -2.69 -1.71 10.53
C THR A 371 -4.03 -1.70 9.77
N GLY A 372 -4.29 -2.71 8.93
CA GLY A 372 -5.54 -2.80 8.19
C GLY A 372 -6.77 -2.75 9.11
N VAL A 373 -7.86 -2.23 8.59
CA VAL A 373 -9.10 -2.11 9.36
C VAL A 373 -9.88 -3.42 9.28
N LEU A 374 -10.19 -3.98 10.45
CA LEU A 374 -11.01 -5.17 10.57
C LEU A 374 -12.46 -4.87 10.13
N SER A 375 -12.97 -5.71 9.24
CA SER A 375 -14.35 -5.71 8.78
C SER A 375 -14.90 -7.13 8.91
N ILE A 376 -15.97 -7.28 9.67
CA ILE A 376 -16.61 -8.57 9.95
C ILE A 376 -17.92 -8.64 9.17
N ASP A 377 -18.01 -9.63 8.30
CA ASP A 377 -19.22 -10.02 7.60
C ASP A 377 -19.75 -11.33 8.20
N SER A 378 -20.85 -11.24 8.95
CA SER A 378 -21.47 -12.40 9.60
C SER A 378 -22.98 -12.39 9.44
N ASN A 379 -23.54 -13.60 9.25
CA ASN A 379 -24.97 -13.87 9.40
C ASN A 379 -25.30 -14.36 10.83
N GLU A 380 -24.29 -14.83 11.56
CA GLU A 380 -24.38 -15.40 12.89
C GLU A 380 -24.14 -14.37 14.00
N LYS A 381 -24.54 -14.71 15.22
CA LYS A 381 -24.31 -13.88 16.39
C LYS A 381 -22.81 -13.75 16.67
N VAL A 382 -22.34 -12.50 16.68
CA VAL A 382 -20.97 -12.16 17.08
C VAL A 382 -21.00 -11.59 18.49
N LEU A 383 -20.35 -12.27 19.43
CA LEU A 383 -20.24 -11.87 20.83
C LEU A 383 -18.89 -11.22 21.08
N PHE A 384 -18.92 -9.96 21.53
CA PHE A 384 -17.74 -9.23 21.93
C PHE A 384 -17.73 -9.00 23.45
N SER A 385 -16.54 -9.02 24.03
CA SER A 385 -16.25 -8.39 25.32
C SER A 385 -16.62 -6.91 25.30
N SER A 386 -16.81 -6.32 26.49
CA SER A 386 -17.14 -4.90 26.64
C SER A 386 -16.11 -3.98 25.97
N GLU A 387 -14.82 -4.32 26.08
CA GLU A 387 -13.71 -3.59 25.46
C GLU A 387 -13.82 -3.61 23.93
N MET A 388 -13.99 -4.79 23.32
CA MET A 388 -14.15 -4.91 21.87
C MET A 388 -15.43 -4.24 21.37
N ASN A 389 -16.53 -4.42 22.09
CA ASN A 389 -17.81 -3.81 21.73
C ASN A 389 -17.74 -2.27 21.74
N SER A 390 -16.93 -1.69 22.62
CA SER A 390 -16.71 -0.23 22.65
C SER A 390 -16.05 0.33 21.39
N ARG A 391 -15.39 -0.52 20.58
CA ARG A 391 -14.69 -0.16 19.33
C ARG A 391 -15.46 -0.59 18.07
N ALA A 392 -16.46 -1.45 18.21
CA ALA A 392 -17.28 -1.94 17.12
C ALA A 392 -18.19 -0.85 16.54
N VAL A 393 -18.27 -0.78 15.21
CA VAL A 393 -19.21 0.06 14.48
C VAL A 393 -20.15 -0.86 13.71
N ASN A 394 -21.41 -0.91 14.10
CA ASN A 394 -22.39 -1.82 13.53
C ASN A 394 -23.04 -1.22 12.28
N ILE A 395 -23.24 -2.05 11.26
CA ILE A 395 -24.01 -1.76 10.05
C ILE A 395 -25.07 -2.84 9.91
N ALA A 396 -26.33 -2.49 10.12
CA ALA A 396 -27.47 -3.37 9.93
C ALA A 396 -28.03 -3.25 8.51
N PHE A 397 -28.32 -4.40 7.88
CA PHE A 397 -29.00 -4.45 6.59
C PHE A 397 -30.46 -4.86 6.76
N LYS A 398 -31.32 -4.34 5.89
CA LYS A 398 -32.73 -4.71 5.79
C LYS A 398 -32.86 -6.19 5.46
N ASN A 399 -33.71 -6.88 6.20
CA ASN A 399 -34.14 -8.22 5.83
C ASN A 399 -34.99 -8.16 4.56
N ARG A 400 -34.82 -9.14 3.68
CA ARG A 400 -35.68 -9.28 2.49
C ARG A 400 -37.07 -9.79 2.87
N PRO A 401 -38.12 -9.47 2.07
CA PRO A 401 -39.46 -9.98 2.30
C PRO A 401 -39.51 -11.51 2.40
N LYS A 402 -40.29 -12.02 3.35
CA LYS A 402 -40.51 -13.47 3.48
C LYS A 402 -41.31 -13.97 2.27
N GLY A 403 -40.73 -14.86 1.47
CA GLY A 403 -41.36 -15.44 0.28
C GLY A 403 -40.89 -14.85 -1.06
N GLU A 404 -39.97 -13.88 -1.05
CA GLU A 404 -39.34 -13.38 -2.27
C GLU A 404 -38.57 -14.48 -3.01
N THR A 405 -38.89 -14.68 -4.29
CA THR A 405 -38.21 -15.64 -5.16
C THR A 405 -36.78 -15.19 -5.51
N ASP A 406 -35.92 -16.11 -5.93
CA ASP A 406 -34.57 -15.76 -6.38
C ASP A 406 -34.61 -14.84 -7.61
N SER A 407 -35.57 -15.04 -8.53
CA SER A 407 -35.73 -14.22 -9.73
C SER A 407 -36.18 -12.77 -9.44
N GLU A 408 -37.16 -12.58 -8.53
CA GLU A 408 -37.57 -11.25 -8.09
C GLU A 408 -36.41 -10.50 -7.43
N ARG A 409 -35.61 -11.23 -6.64
CA ARG A 409 -34.44 -10.67 -5.97
C ARG A 409 -33.35 -10.27 -6.95
N GLU A 410 -33.03 -11.14 -7.91
CA GLU A 410 -32.07 -10.84 -8.97
C GLU A 410 -32.49 -9.61 -9.75
N SER A 411 -33.77 -9.49 -10.12
CA SER A 411 -34.33 -8.31 -10.80
C SER A 411 -34.15 -7.01 -10.00
N ILE A 412 -34.35 -7.06 -8.68
CA ILE A 412 -34.17 -5.88 -7.80
C ILE A 412 -32.71 -5.45 -7.70
N PHE A 413 -31.80 -6.42 -7.63
CA PHE A 413 -30.36 -6.11 -7.61
C PHE A 413 -29.79 -5.87 -9.00
N ALA A 414 -30.53 -6.18 -10.08
CA ALA A 414 -30.09 -6.16 -11.47
C ALA A 414 -29.40 -4.84 -11.88
N PRO A 415 -29.98 -3.66 -11.59
CA PRO A 415 -29.37 -2.39 -11.96
C PRO A 415 -28.04 -2.12 -11.23
N TYR A 416 -27.88 -2.66 -10.02
CA TYR A 416 -26.72 -2.39 -9.18
C TYR A 416 -25.57 -3.35 -9.46
N TRP A 417 -25.81 -4.65 -9.60
CA TRP A 417 -24.72 -5.59 -9.92
C TRP A 417 -24.19 -5.33 -11.34
N GLU A 418 -25.03 -4.97 -12.32
CA GLU A 418 -24.57 -4.61 -13.67
C GLU A 418 -23.70 -3.36 -13.68
N ALA A 419 -24.06 -2.34 -12.90
CA ALA A 419 -23.30 -1.11 -12.85
C ALA A 419 -22.02 -1.23 -12.00
N PHE A 420 -22.06 -2.02 -10.92
CA PHE A 420 -20.94 -2.13 -9.97
C PHE A 420 -19.94 -3.22 -10.32
N THR A 421 -20.30 -4.15 -11.22
CA THR A 421 -19.46 -5.30 -11.51
C THR A 421 -19.31 -5.55 -13.01
N GLU A 422 -18.13 -6.00 -13.40
CA GLU A 422 -17.80 -6.39 -14.77
C GLU A 422 -17.53 -7.89 -14.85
N GLN A 423 -17.82 -8.49 -16.00
CA GLN A 423 -17.49 -9.87 -16.27
C GLN A 423 -16.16 -9.93 -17.02
N ARG A 424 -15.13 -10.51 -16.40
CA ARG A 424 -13.86 -10.77 -17.08
C ARG A 424 -14.00 -12.01 -17.96
N VAL A 425 -13.38 -11.94 -19.14
CA VAL A 425 -13.48 -12.96 -20.21
C VAL A 425 -13.07 -14.37 -19.73
N SER A 426 -12.29 -14.47 -18.65
CA SER A 426 -11.77 -15.73 -18.09
C SER A 426 -12.48 -16.25 -16.82
N GLU A 427 -13.50 -15.55 -16.31
CA GLU A 427 -14.09 -15.85 -15.00
C GLU A 427 -15.60 -16.11 -15.07
N THR A 428 -16.06 -17.11 -14.31
CA THR A 428 -17.48 -17.42 -14.14
C THR A 428 -18.17 -16.45 -13.17
N SER A 429 -17.41 -15.66 -12.41
CA SER A 429 -17.91 -14.66 -11.46
C SER A 429 -17.63 -13.24 -11.92
N ARG A 430 -18.58 -12.31 -11.67
CA ARG A 430 -18.32 -10.87 -11.87
C ARG A 430 -17.49 -10.27 -10.74
N GLU A 431 -16.56 -9.38 -11.11
CA GLU A 431 -15.70 -8.63 -10.21
C GLU A 431 -16.19 -7.18 -10.07
N ALA A 432 -16.02 -6.57 -8.89
CA ALA A 432 -16.41 -5.17 -8.73
C ALA A 432 -15.43 -4.23 -9.44
N THR A 433 -15.95 -3.18 -10.07
CA THR A 433 -15.13 -2.18 -10.75
C THR A 433 -14.46 -1.25 -9.73
N ALA A 434 -13.27 -0.73 -10.08
CA ALA A 434 -12.59 0.27 -9.26
C ALA A 434 -13.42 1.56 -9.16
N LEU A 435 -14.10 1.95 -10.26
CA LEU A 435 -15.05 3.06 -10.29
C LEU A 435 -16.09 2.92 -9.17
N ALA A 436 -16.76 1.76 -9.08
CA ALA A 436 -17.76 1.45 -8.03
C ALA A 436 -17.22 1.64 -6.60
N GLY A 437 -15.95 1.32 -6.35
CA GLY A 437 -15.34 1.54 -5.05
C GLY A 437 -14.96 3.00 -4.79
N VAL A 438 -14.38 3.71 -5.77
CA VAL A 438 -14.01 5.14 -5.65
C VAL A 438 -15.25 6.01 -5.37
N LEU A 439 -16.40 5.60 -5.89
CA LEU A 439 -17.70 6.20 -5.65
C LEU A 439 -18.14 6.19 -4.19
N LEU A 440 -17.96 5.06 -3.50
CA LEU A 440 -18.29 4.93 -2.08
C LEU A 440 -17.49 5.90 -1.22
N TYR A 441 -16.29 6.25 -1.67
CA TYR A 441 -15.40 7.21 -0.99
C TYR A 441 -15.75 8.67 -1.32
N THR A 442 -16.04 8.98 -2.58
CA THR A 442 -16.30 10.35 -3.08
C THR A 442 -17.64 10.94 -2.61
N LEU A 443 -18.68 10.11 -2.38
CA LEU A 443 -20.02 10.57 -2.00
C LEU A 443 -20.02 11.57 -0.83
N HIS A 444 -19.18 11.34 0.17
CA HIS A 444 -19.15 12.15 1.39
C HIS A 444 -18.32 13.43 1.25
N LEU A 445 -17.36 13.46 0.32
CA LEU A 445 -16.59 14.66 0.01
C LEU A 445 -17.41 15.64 -0.84
N PHE A 446 -18.28 15.14 -1.72
CA PHE A 446 -19.24 15.97 -2.46
C PHE A 446 -20.40 16.49 -1.60
N ILE A 447 -20.89 15.69 -0.64
CA ILE A 447 -21.92 16.14 0.33
C ILE A 447 -21.29 17.02 1.44
N GLY A 448 -19.97 17.02 1.54
CA GLY A 448 -19.14 17.66 2.55
C GLY A 448 -19.18 19.19 2.61
N ASP A 449 -19.66 19.89 1.58
CA ASP A 449 -19.97 21.33 1.68
C ASP A 449 -21.05 21.62 2.74
N LYS A 450 -21.79 20.59 3.21
CA LYS A 450 -22.72 20.69 4.34
C LYS A 450 -22.33 19.87 5.58
N ILE A 451 -21.31 19.02 5.53
CA ILE A 451 -20.94 18.16 6.65
C ILE A 451 -19.45 18.28 6.93
N ASN A 452 -19.15 19.17 7.86
CA ASN A 452 -17.81 19.39 8.37
C ASN A 452 -17.25 18.09 8.97
N LEU A 453 -16.24 17.49 8.35
CA LEU A 453 -15.54 16.29 8.86
C LEU A 453 -14.91 16.51 10.24
N SER A 454 -14.61 17.77 10.62
CA SER A 454 -14.23 18.11 11.99
C SER A 454 -15.40 18.00 12.98
N SER A 455 -16.64 18.24 12.54
CA SER A 455 -17.85 18.01 13.35
C SER A 455 -18.13 16.52 13.55
N ILE A 456 -17.81 15.67 12.57
CA ILE A 456 -17.91 14.22 12.68
C ILE A 456 -16.85 13.73 13.67
N LEU A 457 -15.57 14.06 13.49
CA LEU A 457 -14.53 13.58 14.43
C LEU A 457 -14.65 14.22 15.84
N SER A 458 -15.16 15.45 15.97
CA SER A 458 -15.42 16.09 17.28
C SER A 458 -16.68 15.58 17.98
N LYS A 459 -17.74 15.18 17.26
CA LYS A 459 -18.86 14.44 17.85
C LYS A 459 -18.42 13.11 18.45
N TRP A 460 -17.31 12.54 17.99
CA TRP A 460 -16.71 11.33 18.57
C TRP A 460 -15.82 11.62 19.79
N ARG A 461 -15.37 12.86 20.02
CA ARG A 461 -14.71 13.28 21.29
C ARG A 461 -15.70 13.66 22.40
N TRP A 462 -16.96 13.96 22.08
CA TRP A 462 -17.92 14.53 23.05
C TRP A 462 -18.95 13.57 23.66
N ILE A 463 -18.80 12.26 23.46
CA ILE A 463 -19.56 11.23 24.22
C ILE A 463 -18.64 10.54 25.23
N THR A 464 -17.85 11.31 25.96
CA THR A 464 -17.27 10.87 27.23
C THR A 464 -17.74 11.80 28.34
N SER A 465 -18.68 11.29 29.15
CA SER A 465 -19.07 11.75 30.49
C SER A 465 -19.88 13.05 30.66
N ALA A 466 -19.60 14.15 29.95
CA ALA A 466 -20.18 15.45 30.31
C ALA A 466 -21.66 15.64 29.91
N VAL A 467 -22.05 15.20 28.70
CA VAL A 467 -23.40 15.40 28.16
C VAL A 467 -24.43 14.45 28.80
N ILE A 468 -24.02 13.23 29.14
CA ILE A 468 -24.87 12.27 29.86
C ILE A 468 -25.12 12.76 31.30
N THR A 469 -24.12 13.35 31.96
CA THR A 469 -24.28 13.92 33.32
C THR A 469 -25.19 15.16 33.30
N LEU A 470 -25.06 16.01 32.28
CA LEU A 470 -25.91 17.19 32.13
C LEU A 470 -27.37 16.81 31.83
N ILE A 471 -27.61 15.85 30.93
CA ILE A 471 -28.95 15.35 30.59
C ILE A 471 -29.57 14.58 31.78
N LEU A 472 -28.80 13.79 32.53
CA LEU A 472 -29.30 13.14 33.74
C LEU A 472 -29.62 14.14 34.85
N MET A 473 -28.86 15.24 34.98
CA MET A 473 -29.17 16.31 35.94
C MET A 473 -30.42 17.11 35.55
N THR A 474 -30.60 17.47 34.27
CA THR A 474 -31.83 18.16 33.83
C THR A 474 -33.06 17.27 33.90
N CYS A 475 -32.95 15.98 33.55
CA CYS A 475 -34.05 15.04 33.71
C CYS A 475 -34.44 14.83 35.19
N LYS A 476 -33.46 14.78 36.11
CA LYS A 476 -33.73 14.68 37.55
C LYS A 476 -34.37 15.96 38.11
N PHE A 477 -33.98 17.13 37.62
CA PHE A 477 -34.55 18.42 38.03
C PHE A 477 -36.00 18.63 37.53
N ILE A 478 -36.32 18.13 36.33
CA ILE A 478 -37.67 18.19 35.77
C ILE A 478 -38.61 17.21 36.49
N LEU A 479 -38.14 16.00 36.83
CA LEU A 479 -38.90 15.04 37.62
C LEU A 479 -39.13 15.49 39.08
N LEU A 480 -38.17 16.17 39.70
CA LEU A 480 -38.37 16.74 41.05
C LEU A 480 -39.37 17.91 41.04
N ARG A 481 -39.41 18.72 39.98
CA ARG A 481 -40.39 19.80 39.84
C ARG A 481 -41.81 19.31 39.54
N SER A 482 -41.97 18.22 38.77
CA SER A 482 -43.31 17.66 38.50
C SER A 482 -43.91 17.00 39.75
N ILE A 483 -43.10 16.33 40.58
CA ILE A 483 -43.57 15.73 41.84
C ILE A 483 -43.99 16.81 42.86
N SER A 484 -43.35 17.98 42.87
CA SER A 484 -43.72 19.09 43.76
C SER A 484 -45.04 19.81 43.38
N LYS A 485 -45.48 19.70 42.12
CA LYS A 485 -46.75 20.30 41.66
C LYS A 485 -47.96 19.39 41.85
N VAL A 486 -47.76 18.07 41.94
CA VAL A 486 -48.83 17.09 42.15
C VAL A 486 -49.19 16.92 43.64
N THR A 487 -48.38 17.45 44.56
CA THR A 487 -48.65 17.44 46.02
C THR A 487 -49.33 18.72 46.54
N ARG A 488 -49.77 19.61 45.64
CA ARG A 488 -50.43 20.89 45.99
C ARG A 488 -51.73 21.16 45.20
N GLN A 489 -52.47 20.11 44.85
CA GLN A 489 -53.88 20.21 44.46
C GLN A 489 -54.71 19.25 45.30
#